data_AF-A0A953UMA3-F1
#
_entry.id   AF-A0A953UMA3-F1
#
_cell.length_a   1.000
_cell.length_b   1.000
_cell.length_c   1.000
_cell.angle_alpha   90.00
_cell.angle_beta   90.00
_cell.angle_gamma   90.00
#
_symmetry.space_group_name_H-M   'P 1'
#
loop_
_entity.id
_entity.type
_entity.pdbx_description
1 polymer ?
#
loop_
_entity_poly.entity_id
_entity_poly.type
_entity_poly.pdbx_seq_one_letter_code
_entity_poly.pdbx_strand_id
1 'polypeptide(L)'
;MALRTFSATLLLALGAARGQPLPELRIEPTTGGSIFYVKNVASQPVTAFLIELVNYPGSYYSLWQDEAASELIAPGAEKRIPVTNMTVGAVPDYVKLQAALFADGSSAGIPEKITQIVERRRFTLGTIRELIARIEKAQAASVPKAALIADLRQWGDSLQPPRRTNPTSQTTVNQTAARGIIADAAAWLDSHSPDETLAKLRAGERSLASSKPAL
;
A
#
# COMPACT_ATOMS: atom_id res chain seq x y z
N MET A 1 12.41 -2.82 -69.46
CA MET A 1 12.74 -1.78 -68.49
C MET A 1 11.76 -1.86 -67.33
N ALA A 2 12.31 -2.05 -66.12
CA ALA A 2 11.80 -1.79 -64.77
C ALA A 2 10.31 -2.02 -64.44
N LEU A 3 10.04 -3.03 -63.62
CA LEU A 3 8.99 -2.97 -62.60
C LEU A 3 9.64 -3.21 -61.23
N ARG A 4 9.66 -2.16 -60.40
CA ARG A 4 10.24 -2.17 -59.05
C ARG A 4 9.20 -2.70 -58.07
N THR A 5 9.46 -3.84 -57.44
CA THR A 5 8.72 -4.31 -56.26
C THR A 5 9.50 -3.93 -55.01
N PHE A 6 9.04 -2.90 -54.31
CA PHE A 6 9.47 -2.62 -52.94
C PHE A 6 8.72 -3.55 -52.00
N SER A 7 9.39 -4.58 -51.50
CA SER A 7 8.89 -5.35 -50.35
C SER A 7 9.20 -4.56 -49.09
N ALA A 8 8.18 -3.95 -48.49
CA ALA A 8 8.27 -3.32 -47.18
C ALA A 8 8.28 -4.41 -46.10
N THR A 9 9.46 -4.75 -45.59
CA THR A 9 9.62 -5.64 -44.44
C THR A 9 9.16 -4.88 -43.20
N LEU A 10 7.92 -5.10 -42.77
CA LEU A 10 7.40 -4.62 -41.49
C LEU A 10 8.09 -5.40 -40.37
N LEU A 11 9.23 -4.90 -39.87
CA LEU A 11 9.83 -5.34 -38.62
C LEU A 11 8.88 -4.96 -37.48
N LEU A 12 8.01 -5.90 -37.08
CA LEU A 12 7.36 -5.92 -35.79
C LEU A 12 8.45 -6.05 -34.73
N ALA A 13 8.96 -4.91 -34.25
CA ALA A 13 9.70 -4.86 -33.01
C ALA A 13 8.74 -5.22 -31.87
N LEU A 14 8.63 -6.52 -31.55
CA LEU A 14 8.18 -6.94 -30.23
C LEU A 14 9.25 -6.45 -29.24
N GLY A 15 9.12 -5.20 -28.80
CA GLY A 15 9.76 -4.75 -27.59
C GLY A 15 9.25 -5.65 -26.48
N ALA A 16 10.06 -6.62 -26.06
CA ALA A 16 9.81 -7.35 -24.83
C ALA A 16 9.63 -6.28 -23.75
N ALA A 17 8.41 -6.15 -23.21
CA ALA A 17 8.16 -5.32 -22.04
C ALA A 17 9.00 -5.93 -20.91
N ARG A 18 10.22 -5.42 -20.76
CA ARG A 18 11.10 -5.81 -19.68
C ARG A 18 10.37 -5.39 -18.42
N GLY A 19 9.94 -6.37 -17.62
CA GLY A 19 9.25 -6.10 -16.35
C GLY A 19 10.06 -5.07 -15.56
N GLN A 20 9.38 -4.12 -14.93
CA GLN A 20 10.05 -3.12 -14.09
C GLN A 20 10.89 -3.85 -13.02
N PRO A 21 12.12 -3.39 -12.73
CA PRO A 21 12.88 -3.95 -11.63
C PRO A 21 12.19 -3.65 -10.29
N LEU A 22 12.36 -4.53 -9.31
CA LEU A 22 12.01 -4.20 -7.93
C LEU A 22 12.85 -2.99 -7.48
N PRO A 23 12.30 -2.08 -6.66
CA PRO A 23 13.10 -1.05 -6.01
C PRO A 23 14.25 -1.69 -5.21
N GLU A 24 15.39 -1.01 -5.17
CA GLU A 24 16.54 -1.46 -4.38
C GLU A 24 16.25 -1.19 -2.90
N LEU A 25 16.54 -2.19 -2.07
CA LEU A 25 16.39 -2.10 -0.61
C LEU A 25 17.76 -2.10 0.04
N ARG A 26 18.04 -1.06 0.82
CA ARG A 26 19.20 -0.95 1.69
C ARG A 26 18.73 -0.75 3.13
N ILE A 27 19.41 -1.39 4.07
CA ILE A 27 19.02 -1.43 5.48
C ILE A 27 20.20 -0.97 6.31
N GLU A 28 19.95 0.01 7.17
CA GLU A 28 20.93 0.46 8.17
C GLU A 28 20.40 0.18 9.58
N PRO A 29 21.15 -0.52 10.44
CA PRO A 29 20.81 -0.62 11.85
C PRO A 29 21.01 0.75 12.54
N THR A 30 20.17 1.04 13.53
CA THR A 30 20.25 2.25 14.36
C THR A 30 20.03 1.93 15.83
N THR A 31 20.33 2.88 16.71
CA THR A 31 19.99 2.76 18.13
C THR A 31 18.47 2.70 18.28
N GLY A 32 17.93 1.54 18.65
CA GLY A 32 16.49 1.33 18.88
C GLY A 32 15.67 0.95 17.65
N GLY A 33 16.30 0.60 16.52
CA GLY A 33 15.57 0.15 15.33
C GLY A 33 16.46 0.03 14.10
N SER A 34 15.85 0.21 12.93
CA SER A 34 16.53 0.22 11.63
C SER A 34 15.97 1.32 10.75
N ILE A 35 16.71 1.66 9.71
CA ILE A 35 16.22 2.51 8.63
C ILE A 35 16.23 1.68 7.36
N PHE A 36 15.09 1.63 6.69
CA PHE A 36 15.02 1.14 5.31
C PHE A 36 15.16 2.31 4.35
N TYR A 37 15.95 2.08 3.31
CA TYR A 37 16.11 2.96 2.19
C TYR A 37 15.60 2.22 0.96
N VAL A 38 14.52 2.73 0.37
CA VAL A 38 13.86 2.15 -0.79
C VAL A 38 14.12 3.06 -1.98
N LYS A 39 15.02 2.64 -2.87
CA LYS A 39 15.40 3.41 -4.05
C LYS A 39 14.67 2.91 -5.28
N ASN A 40 13.94 3.82 -5.93
CA ASN A 40 13.27 3.50 -7.18
C ASN A 40 14.30 3.49 -8.33
N VAL A 41 14.61 2.32 -8.85
CA VAL A 41 15.46 2.12 -10.03
C VAL A 41 14.68 1.87 -11.32
N ALA A 42 13.35 1.88 -11.23
CA ALA A 42 12.45 1.75 -12.36
C ALA A 42 12.25 3.09 -13.08
N SER A 43 11.71 3.06 -14.29
CA SER A 43 11.40 4.27 -15.06
C SER A 43 10.09 4.95 -14.64
N GLN A 44 9.30 4.29 -13.79
CA GLN A 44 7.98 4.72 -13.36
C GLN A 44 7.97 4.99 -11.85
N PRO A 45 7.19 5.99 -11.36
CA PRO A 45 7.05 6.21 -9.93
C PRO A 45 6.49 4.99 -9.20
N VAL A 46 7.06 4.64 -8.04
CA VAL A 46 6.53 3.58 -7.17
C VAL A 46 5.37 4.15 -6.36
N THR A 47 4.26 3.41 -6.35
CA THR A 47 3.03 3.77 -5.62
C THR A 47 2.76 2.87 -4.42
N ALA A 48 3.27 1.65 -4.40
CA ALA A 48 3.18 0.76 -3.24
C ALA A 48 4.28 -0.30 -3.30
N PHE A 49 4.64 -0.84 -2.15
CA PHE A 49 5.58 -1.96 -2.06
C PHE A 49 5.39 -2.74 -0.75
N LEU A 50 5.93 -3.96 -0.76
CA LEU A 50 5.94 -4.87 0.39
C LEU A 50 7.37 -5.29 0.71
N ILE A 51 7.79 -5.05 1.94
CA ILE A 51 9.05 -5.56 2.50
C ILE A 51 8.72 -6.62 3.55
N GLU A 52 9.33 -7.78 3.48
CA GLU A 52 9.10 -8.87 4.43
C GLU A 52 10.40 -9.45 4.96
N LEU A 53 10.31 -10.05 6.15
CA LEU A 53 11.28 -10.99 6.66
C LEU A 53 10.97 -12.38 6.07
N VAL A 54 11.80 -12.82 5.14
CA VAL A 54 11.61 -14.03 4.33
C VAL A 54 12.43 -15.18 4.90
N ASN A 55 11.81 -16.33 5.16
CA ASN A 55 12.45 -17.56 5.64
C ASN A 55 13.22 -17.43 6.97
N TYR A 56 12.93 -16.42 7.78
CA TYR A 56 13.55 -16.30 9.09
C TYR A 56 12.82 -17.18 10.13
N PRO A 57 13.53 -18.07 10.85
CA PRO A 57 12.90 -18.98 11.80
C PRO A 57 12.23 -18.25 12.97
N GLY A 58 10.97 -18.60 13.24
CA GLY A 58 10.28 -18.20 14.48
C GLY A 58 9.88 -16.72 14.57
N SER A 59 10.10 -15.91 13.54
CA SER A 59 9.63 -14.54 13.48
C SER A 59 9.10 -14.19 12.10
N TYR A 60 8.19 -13.24 12.06
CA TYR A 60 7.59 -12.71 10.85
C TYR A 60 7.55 -11.20 10.94
N TYR A 61 7.75 -10.53 9.82
CA TYR A 61 7.59 -9.09 9.69
C TYR A 61 7.17 -8.78 8.26
N SER A 62 6.18 -7.90 8.13
CA SER A 62 5.83 -7.30 6.84
C SER A 62 5.58 -5.81 7.04
N LEU A 63 6.23 -5.02 6.21
CA LEU A 63 5.97 -3.61 6.05
C LEU A 63 5.22 -3.41 4.74
N TRP A 64 3.96 -3.00 4.86
CA TRP A 64 3.10 -2.62 3.75
C TRP A 64 3.15 -1.12 3.59
N GLN A 65 3.65 -0.63 2.45
CA GLN A 65 3.62 0.79 2.13
C GLN A 65 2.73 1.07 0.94
N ASP A 66 1.86 2.06 1.09
CA ASP A 66 0.98 2.54 0.05
C ASP A 66 1.05 4.06 -0.02
N GLU A 67 1.63 4.54 -1.11
CA GLU A 67 1.85 5.95 -1.40
C GLU A 67 0.78 6.53 -2.31
N ALA A 68 -0.28 5.80 -2.65
CA ALA A 68 -1.31 6.30 -3.56
C ALA A 68 -1.86 7.67 -3.11
N ALA A 69 -2.03 7.85 -1.79
CA ALA A 69 -2.52 9.08 -1.16
C ALA A 69 -1.41 9.97 -0.57
N SER A 70 -0.15 9.70 -0.90
CA SER A 70 1.06 10.31 -0.34
C SER A 70 2.04 10.65 -1.48
N GLU A 71 3.26 11.05 -1.14
CA GLU A 71 4.32 11.32 -2.10
C GLU A 71 4.86 10.02 -2.70
N LEU A 72 4.67 9.87 -4.02
CA LEU A 72 5.20 8.74 -4.80
C LEU A 72 6.73 8.76 -4.81
N ILE A 73 7.35 7.59 -4.87
CA ILE A 73 8.81 7.51 -5.04
C ILE A 73 9.13 7.67 -6.52
N ALA A 74 9.53 8.89 -6.93
CA ALA A 74 9.89 9.20 -8.30
C ALA A 74 11.06 8.32 -8.81
N PRO A 75 11.22 8.12 -10.13
CA PRO A 75 12.38 7.45 -10.70
C PRO A 75 13.70 8.04 -10.19
N GLY A 76 14.61 7.18 -9.71
CA GLY A 76 15.89 7.58 -9.13
C GLY A 76 15.83 8.08 -7.68
N ALA A 77 14.64 8.37 -7.13
CA ALA A 77 14.48 8.83 -5.76
C ALA A 77 14.64 7.69 -4.75
N GLU A 78 15.09 8.03 -3.54
CA GLU A 78 15.22 7.11 -2.41
C GLU A 78 14.33 7.56 -1.26
N LYS A 79 13.47 6.66 -0.77
CA LYS A 79 12.63 6.89 0.39
C LYS A 79 13.27 6.32 1.64
N ARG A 80 13.41 7.16 2.67
CA ARG A 80 13.89 6.78 3.99
C ARG A 80 12.73 6.43 4.91
N ILE A 81 12.75 5.25 5.51
CA ILE A 81 11.67 4.73 6.36
C ILE A 81 12.28 4.24 7.68
N PRO A 82 12.13 5.00 8.78
CA PRO A 82 12.54 4.51 10.10
C PRO A 82 11.58 3.42 10.58
N VAL A 83 12.12 2.33 11.08
CA VAL A 83 11.38 1.21 11.67
C VAL A 83 11.91 0.95 13.08
N THR A 84 11.04 0.86 14.08
CA THR A 84 11.43 0.61 15.47
C THR A 84 11.75 -0.86 15.76
N ASN A 85 11.58 -1.73 14.77
CA ASN A 85 11.93 -3.14 14.89
C ASN A 85 13.46 -3.28 14.79
N MET A 86 14.11 -3.77 15.84
CA MET A 86 15.56 -3.97 15.83
C MET A 86 15.98 -5.25 15.08
N THR A 87 15.13 -6.28 15.07
CA THR A 87 15.42 -7.58 14.46
C THR A 87 15.71 -7.42 12.96
N VAL A 88 14.97 -6.56 12.27
CA VAL A 88 15.17 -6.36 10.82
C VAL A 88 16.52 -5.75 10.46
N GLY A 89 17.13 -4.98 11.37
CA GLY A 89 18.49 -4.44 11.17
C GLY A 89 19.58 -5.43 11.56
N ALA A 90 19.27 -6.38 12.44
CA ALA A 90 20.18 -7.43 12.87
C ALA A 90 20.32 -8.55 11.82
N VAL A 91 19.27 -8.77 11.01
CA VAL A 91 19.24 -9.84 9.99
C VAL A 91 18.86 -9.32 8.59
N PRO A 92 19.61 -8.36 8.03
CA PRO A 92 19.26 -7.72 6.76
C PRO A 92 19.19 -8.72 5.59
N ASP A 93 19.93 -9.82 5.64
CA ASP A 93 19.90 -10.87 4.61
C ASP A 93 18.54 -11.56 4.48
N TYR A 94 17.72 -11.52 5.52
CA TYR A 94 16.36 -12.09 5.52
C TYR A 94 15.30 -11.05 5.13
N VAL A 95 15.65 -9.76 5.07
CA VAL A 95 14.68 -8.70 4.78
C VAL A 95 14.71 -8.38 3.29
N LYS A 96 13.57 -8.62 2.61
CA LYS A 96 13.47 -8.51 1.16
C LYS A 96 12.28 -7.66 0.76
N LEU A 97 12.47 -6.83 -0.27
CA LEU A 97 11.36 -6.25 -1.00
C LEU A 97 10.78 -7.33 -1.93
N GLN A 98 9.52 -7.70 -1.72
CA GLN A 98 8.88 -8.86 -2.35
C GLN A 98 7.96 -8.47 -3.50
N ALA A 99 7.38 -7.26 -3.46
CA ALA A 99 6.51 -6.75 -4.51
C ALA A 99 6.51 -5.22 -4.54
N ALA A 100 6.28 -4.66 -5.73
CA ALA A 100 6.07 -3.23 -5.95
C ALA A 100 5.01 -2.97 -7.03
N LEU A 101 4.27 -1.88 -6.89
CA LEU A 101 3.31 -1.34 -7.88
C LEU A 101 3.77 0.03 -8.37
N PHE A 102 3.63 0.29 -9.66
CA PHE A 102 4.06 1.53 -10.30
C PHE A 102 2.88 2.36 -10.82
N ALA A 103 3.10 3.65 -11.03
CA ALA A 103 2.05 4.60 -11.41
C ALA A 103 1.43 4.36 -12.79
N ASP A 104 2.13 3.64 -13.67
CA ASP A 104 1.60 3.22 -14.97
C ASP A 104 0.71 1.97 -14.88
N GLY A 105 0.65 1.31 -13.73
CA GLY A 105 -0.09 0.07 -13.47
C GLY A 105 0.74 -1.20 -13.64
N SER A 106 2.02 -1.07 -14.03
CA SER A 106 2.94 -2.20 -14.02
C SER A 106 3.29 -2.60 -12.58
N SER A 107 3.88 -3.78 -12.44
CA SER A 107 4.29 -4.34 -11.15
C SER A 107 5.60 -5.12 -11.28
N ALA A 108 6.25 -5.35 -10.14
CA ALA A 108 7.47 -6.13 -10.02
C ALA A 108 7.40 -7.03 -8.79
N GLY A 109 8.05 -8.20 -8.85
CA GLY A 109 8.19 -9.13 -7.72
C GLY A 109 7.32 -10.38 -7.82
N ILE A 110 6.99 -10.95 -6.65
CA ILE A 110 6.27 -12.21 -6.53
C ILE A 110 4.78 -12.01 -6.88
N PRO A 111 4.20 -12.74 -7.85
CA PRO A 111 2.81 -12.56 -8.29
C PRO A 111 1.77 -12.64 -7.17
N GLU A 112 1.95 -13.57 -6.24
CA GLU A 112 1.08 -13.72 -5.08
C GLU A 112 1.11 -12.47 -4.22
N LYS A 113 2.30 -11.91 -3.96
CA LYS A 113 2.49 -10.70 -3.16
C LYS A 113 1.98 -9.44 -3.85
N ILE A 114 2.13 -9.35 -5.17
CA ILE A 114 1.51 -8.30 -5.99
C ILE A 114 -0.02 -8.35 -5.80
N THR A 115 -0.61 -9.54 -5.91
CA THR A 115 -2.04 -9.75 -5.68
C THR A 115 -2.45 -9.32 -4.28
N GLN A 116 -1.64 -9.63 -3.25
CA GLN A 116 -1.91 -9.20 -1.89
C GLN A 116 -1.96 -7.67 -1.73
N ILE A 117 -1.05 -6.93 -2.37
CA ILE A 117 -1.06 -5.46 -2.36
C ILE A 117 -2.32 -4.92 -3.03
N VAL A 118 -2.69 -5.44 -4.19
CA VAL A 118 -3.89 -4.99 -4.95
C VAL A 118 -5.16 -5.26 -4.16
N GLU A 119 -5.31 -6.45 -3.58
CA GLU A 119 -6.48 -6.80 -2.78
C GLU A 119 -6.55 -6.00 -1.47
N ARG A 120 -5.40 -5.70 -0.85
CA ARG A 120 -5.33 -4.80 0.29
C ARG A 120 -5.80 -3.39 -0.08
N ARG A 121 -5.41 -2.88 -1.26
CA ARG A 121 -5.87 -1.59 -1.79
C ARG A 121 -7.38 -1.56 -2.03
N ARG A 122 -7.92 -2.60 -2.69
CA ARG A 122 -9.35 -2.77 -2.93
C ARG A 122 -10.14 -2.73 -1.61
N PHE A 123 -9.67 -3.48 -0.61
CA PHE A 123 -10.31 -3.53 0.71
C PHE A 123 -10.21 -2.20 1.47
N THR A 124 -9.06 -1.54 1.38
CA THR A 124 -8.81 -0.20 1.94
C THR A 124 -9.76 0.83 1.34
N LEU A 125 -9.93 0.84 0.02
CA LEU A 125 -10.90 1.70 -0.67
C LEU A 125 -12.33 1.45 -0.19
N GLY A 126 -12.74 0.18 -0.08
CA GLY A 126 -14.05 -0.18 0.46
C GLY A 126 -14.24 0.32 1.90
N THR A 127 -13.22 0.21 2.74
CA THR A 127 -13.25 0.68 4.14
C THR A 127 -13.39 2.21 4.22
N ILE A 128 -12.68 2.95 3.36
CA ILE A 128 -12.77 4.42 3.29
C ILE A 128 -14.19 4.85 2.88
N ARG A 129 -14.78 4.18 1.88
CA ARG A 129 -16.16 4.47 1.44
C ARG A 129 -17.18 4.22 2.55
N GLU A 130 -17.03 3.13 3.30
CA GLU A 130 -17.86 2.83 4.46
C GLU A 130 -17.68 3.88 5.59
N LEU A 131 -16.44 4.32 5.86
CA LEU A 131 -16.17 5.41 6.80
C LEU A 131 -16.88 6.71 6.41
N ILE A 132 -16.81 7.09 5.14
CA ILE A 132 -17.51 8.28 4.60
C ILE A 132 -19.02 8.15 4.86
N ALA A 133 -19.62 7.02 4.47
CA ALA A 133 -21.05 6.79 4.63
C ALA A 133 -21.49 6.83 6.10
N ARG A 134 -20.68 6.28 7.02
CA ARG A 134 -20.95 6.32 8.48
C ARG A 134 -20.93 7.73 9.04
N ILE A 135 -19.94 8.53 8.67
CA ILE A 135 -19.82 9.91 9.15
C ILE A 135 -20.96 10.77 8.58
N GLU A 136 -21.28 10.63 7.28
CA GLU A 136 -22.40 11.34 6.66
C GLU A 136 -23.74 10.98 7.32
N LYS A 137 -23.99 9.68 7.55
CA LYS A 137 -25.19 9.22 8.26
C LYS A 137 -25.27 9.78 9.68
N ALA A 138 -24.14 9.81 10.40
CA ALA A 138 -24.07 10.37 11.74
C ALA A 138 -24.35 11.88 11.76
N GLN A 139 -23.86 12.64 10.76
CA GLN A 139 -24.18 14.05 10.61
C GLN A 139 -25.67 14.27 10.33
N ALA A 140 -26.25 13.51 9.39
CA ALA A 140 -27.68 13.62 9.06
C ALA A 140 -28.58 13.30 10.27
N ALA A 141 -28.17 12.34 11.10
CA ALA A 141 -28.88 11.97 12.32
C ALA A 141 -28.49 12.83 13.55
N SER A 142 -27.65 13.86 13.39
CA SER A 142 -27.15 14.70 14.50
C SER A 142 -26.55 13.91 15.66
N VAL A 143 -25.85 12.81 15.36
CA VAL A 143 -25.18 11.97 16.35
C VAL A 143 -24.05 12.78 17.00
N PRO A 144 -23.94 12.79 18.34
CA PRO A 144 -22.83 13.46 19.01
C PRO A 144 -21.48 12.92 18.54
N LYS A 145 -20.52 13.81 18.26
CA LYS A 145 -19.17 13.44 17.80
C LYS A 145 -18.51 12.36 18.66
N ALA A 146 -18.65 12.45 19.99
CA ALA A 146 -18.12 11.45 20.91
C ALA A 146 -18.73 10.05 20.70
N ALA A 147 -20.04 9.97 20.42
CA ALA A 147 -20.71 8.70 20.14
C ALA A 147 -20.28 8.12 18.78
N LEU A 148 -20.09 8.98 17.77
CA LEU A 148 -19.54 8.56 16.48
C LEU A 148 -18.11 8.00 16.62
N ILE A 149 -17.23 8.68 17.37
CA ILE A 149 -15.86 8.19 17.63
C ILE A 149 -15.90 6.83 18.34
N ALA A 150 -16.80 6.66 19.32
CA ALA A 150 -16.96 5.38 20.01
C ALA A 150 -17.43 4.26 19.08
N ASP A 151 -18.41 4.53 18.19
CA ASP A 151 -18.85 3.57 17.17
C ASP A 151 -17.73 3.15 16.23
N LEU A 152 -16.94 4.12 15.73
CA LEU A 152 -15.81 3.82 14.85
C LEU A 152 -14.75 2.95 15.55
N ARG A 153 -14.43 3.25 16.81
CA ARG A 153 -13.50 2.43 17.60
C ARG A 153 -14.04 1.02 17.80
N GLN A 154 -15.31 0.88 18.16
CA GLN A 154 -15.96 -0.42 18.32
C GLN A 154 -15.96 -1.23 17.02
N TRP A 155 -16.23 -0.58 15.88
CA TRP A 155 -16.15 -1.23 14.58
C TRP A 155 -14.73 -1.72 14.29
N GLY A 156 -13.71 -0.88 14.51
CA GLY A 156 -12.31 -1.27 14.39
C GLY A 156 -11.93 -2.46 15.27
N ASP A 157 -12.46 -2.55 16.49
CA ASP A 157 -12.21 -3.67 17.40
C ASP A 157 -12.88 -4.97 16.95
N SER A 158 -14.04 -4.88 16.30
CA SER A 158 -14.74 -6.07 15.77
C SER A 158 -14.02 -6.74 14.60
N LEU A 159 -13.09 -6.06 13.94
CA LEU A 159 -12.28 -6.59 12.84
C LEU A 159 -11.06 -7.40 13.31
N GLN A 160 -10.92 -7.69 14.61
CA GLN A 160 -9.79 -8.47 15.11
C GLN A 160 -9.74 -9.88 14.49
N PRO A 161 -8.61 -10.28 13.87
CA PRO A 161 -8.45 -11.65 13.42
C PRO A 161 -8.42 -12.61 14.63
N PRO A 162 -8.99 -13.82 14.50
CA PRO A 162 -8.90 -14.84 15.54
C PRO A 162 -7.46 -15.12 15.98
N ARG A 163 -7.26 -15.51 17.25
CA ARG A 163 -5.93 -15.72 17.88
C ARG A 163 -4.99 -16.73 17.18
N ARG A 164 -5.45 -17.49 16.17
CA ARG A 164 -4.67 -18.53 15.47
C ARG A 164 -4.68 -18.38 13.94
N THR A 165 -4.94 -17.19 13.42
CA THR A 165 -4.98 -16.99 11.97
C THR A 165 -3.58 -16.78 11.39
N ASN A 166 -3.34 -17.29 10.18
CA ASN A 166 -2.10 -17.06 9.46
C ASN A 166 -1.91 -15.54 9.23
N PRO A 167 -0.84 -14.92 9.76
CA PRO A 167 -0.62 -13.48 9.64
C PRO A 167 -0.43 -13.03 8.19
N THR A 168 -0.03 -13.92 7.29
CA THR A 168 0.16 -13.63 5.87
C THR A 168 -1.09 -13.89 5.03
N SER A 169 -2.20 -14.33 5.63
CA SER A 169 -3.43 -14.58 4.87
C SER A 169 -4.04 -13.27 4.39
N GLN A 170 -4.67 -13.28 3.21
CA GLN A 170 -5.28 -12.07 2.63
C GLN A 170 -6.30 -11.44 3.59
N THR A 171 -7.12 -12.26 4.25
CA THR A 171 -8.12 -11.78 5.21
C THR A 171 -7.47 -11.04 6.38
N THR A 172 -6.41 -11.59 6.97
CA THR A 172 -5.71 -10.93 8.08
C THR A 172 -5.02 -9.64 7.64
N VAL A 173 -4.39 -9.64 6.46
CA VAL A 173 -3.78 -8.43 5.87
C VAL A 173 -4.83 -7.33 5.67
N ASN A 174 -5.98 -7.68 5.09
CA ASN A 174 -7.08 -6.76 4.82
C ASN A 174 -7.71 -6.21 6.11
N GLN A 175 -8.02 -7.08 7.07
CA GLN A 175 -8.56 -6.68 8.37
C GLN A 175 -7.60 -5.74 9.11
N THR A 176 -6.30 -6.06 9.12
CA THR A 176 -5.28 -5.22 9.77
C THR A 176 -5.22 -3.85 9.11
N ALA A 177 -5.25 -3.77 7.78
CA ALA A 177 -5.27 -2.50 7.05
C ALA A 177 -6.51 -1.66 7.38
N ALA A 178 -7.70 -2.27 7.37
CA ALA A 178 -8.94 -1.58 7.70
C ALA A 178 -8.95 -1.06 9.14
N ARG A 179 -8.48 -1.86 10.10
CA ARG A 179 -8.37 -1.44 11.50
C ARG A 179 -7.50 -0.20 11.66
N GLY A 180 -6.34 -0.17 10.99
CA GLY A 180 -5.47 1.00 10.98
C GLY A 180 -6.19 2.26 10.47
N ILE A 181 -6.83 2.15 9.31
CA ILE A 181 -7.54 3.29 8.70
C ILE A 181 -8.71 3.77 9.56
N ILE A 182 -9.47 2.86 10.17
CA ILE A 182 -10.58 3.20 11.07
C ILE A 182 -10.04 3.90 12.33
N ALA A 183 -8.95 3.41 12.91
CA ALA A 183 -8.32 4.02 14.07
C ALA A 183 -7.79 5.42 13.74
N ASP A 184 -7.12 5.58 12.60
CA ASP A 184 -6.61 6.88 12.12
C ASP A 184 -7.75 7.87 11.86
N ALA A 185 -8.85 7.41 11.26
CA ALA A 185 -10.03 8.24 11.03
C ALA A 185 -10.66 8.68 12.36
N ALA A 186 -10.79 7.77 13.33
CA ALA A 186 -11.31 8.09 14.66
C ALA A 186 -10.40 9.07 15.42
N ALA A 187 -9.08 8.91 15.33
CA ALA A 187 -8.10 9.80 15.95
C ALA A 187 -8.08 11.19 15.28
N TRP A 188 -8.19 11.23 13.94
CA TRP A 188 -8.32 12.49 13.21
C TRP A 188 -9.61 13.22 13.58
N LEU A 189 -10.73 12.50 13.62
CA LEU A 189 -12.02 13.04 14.02
C LEU A 189 -12.03 13.56 15.46
N ASP A 190 -11.22 12.99 16.35
CA ASP A 190 -11.08 13.47 17.74
C ASP A 190 -10.57 14.92 17.78
N SER A 191 -9.59 15.24 16.93
CA SER A 191 -8.92 16.54 16.84
C SER A 191 -9.53 17.51 15.82
N HIS A 192 -10.38 17.01 14.90
CA HIS A 192 -10.94 17.79 13.79
C HIS A 192 -12.47 17.75 13.76
N SER A 193 -13.06 18.53 12.87
CA SER A 193 -14.49 18.44 12.58
C SER A 193 -14.83 17.21 11.72
N PRO A 194 -16.11 16.77 11.74
CA PRO A 194 -16.59 15.75 10.79
C PRO A 194 -16.36 16.14 9.33
N ASP A 195 -16.53 17.42 8.96
CA ASP A 195 -16.35 17.89 7.58
C ASP A 195 -14.89 17.81 7.11
N GLU A 196 -13.94 18.19 7.96
CA GLU A 196 -12.51 18.02 7.67
C GLU A 196 -12.11 16.55 7.56
N THR A 197 -12.70 15.70 8.41
CA THR A 197 -12.50 14.25 8.35
C THR A 197 -13.02 13.68 7.03
N LEU A 198 -14.22 14.08 6.60
CA LEU A 198 -14.79 13.71 5.31
C LEU A 198 -13.95 14.20 4.14
N ALA A 199 -13.44 15.44 4.20
CA ALA A 199 -12.57 15.99 3.16
C ALA A 199 -11.30 15.15 2.99
N LYS A 200 -10.66 14.77 4.11
CA LYS A 200 -9.48 13.89 4.12
C LYS A 200 -9.79 12.51 3.56
N LEU A 201 -10.89 11.88 3.99
CA LEU A 201 -11.31 10.56 3.51
C LEU A 201 -11.63 10.57 2.02
N ARG A 202 -12.35 11.59 1.53
CA ARG A 202 -12.67 11.76 0.10
C ARG A 202 -11.43 12.05 -0.75
N ALA A 203 -10.39 12.68 -0.19
CA ALA A 203 -9.11 12.82 -0.88
C ALA A 203 -8.43 11.45 -1.04
N GLY A 204 -8.37 10.64 0.03
CA GLY A 204 -7.84 9.28 -0.01
C GLY A 204 -8.64 8.35 -0.93
N GLU A 205 -9.97 8.44 -0.91
CA GLU A 205 -10.87 7.69 -1.79
C GLU A 205 -10.56 7.96 -3.26
N ARG A 206 -10.51 9.23 -3.68
CA ARG A 206 -10.22 9.62 -5.07
C ARG A 206 -8.85 9.17 -5.53
N SER A 207 -7.85 9.30 -4.66
CA SER A 207 -6.49 8.87 -4.93
C SER A 207 -6.41 7.35 -5.17
N LEU A 208 -7.05 6.54 -4.30
CA LEU A 208 -7.07 5.08 -4.47
C LEU A 208 -7.94 4.65 -5.64
N ALA A 209 -9.11 5.27 -5.84
CA ALA A 209 -10.02 4.96 -6.94
C ALA A 209 -9.41 5.27 -8.31
N SER A 210 -8.51 6.25 -8.40
CA SER A 210 -7.75 6.57 -9.61
C SER A 210 -6.41 5.84 -9.72
N SER A 211 -6.05 5.02 -8.71
CA SER A 211 -4.79 4.30 -8.69
C SER A 211 -4.74 3.20 -9.75
N LYS A 212 -3.51 2.81 -10.12
CA LYS A 212 -3.27 1.68 -11.00
C LYS A 212 -2.57 0.55 -10.24
N PRO A 213 -2.88 -0.73 -10.54
CA PRO A 213 -3.96 -1.18 -11.42
C PRO A 213 -5.34 -0.77 -10.87
N ALA A 214 -6.35 -0.71 -11.74
CA ALA A 214 -7.69 -0.28 -11.36
C ALA A 214 -8.27 -1.21 -10.27
N LEU A 215 -8.87 -0.59 -9.25
CA LEU A 215 -9.44 -1.23 -8.08
C LEU A 215 -10.95 -1.45 -8.21
#